data_AF-A0A7W3ZZT0-F1
#
_entry.id   AF-A0A7W3ZZT0-F1
#
_cell.length_a   1.000
_cell.length_b   1.000
_cell.length_c   1.000
_cell.angle_alpha   90.00
_cell.angle_beta   90.00
_cell.angle_gamma   90.00
#
_symmetry.space_group_name_H-M   'P 1'
#
loop_
_entity.id
_entity.type
_entity.pdbx_description
1 polymer ?
#
loop_
_entity_poly.entity_id
_entity_poly.type
_entity_poly.pdbx_seq_one_letter_code
_entity_poly.pdbx_strand_id
1 'polypeptide(L)'
;MEFDFKKDYFSDKATVKLSMGHEAFGTWLEQEGQKKGWVEALITVIEQLQQREITEYKLIGSEFCLYLNAEEASIINHSLHHSESDLEDANDLSFYDQEIQAECGLEDFLNLVESWLDFI
;
A
#
# COMPACT_ATOMS: atom_id res chain seq x y z
N MET A 1 5.56 6.31 10.10
CA MET A 1 6.17 5.13 9.41
C MET A 1 7.57 5.52 8.92
N GLU A 2 8.58 4.63 8.96
CA GLU A 2 9.94 4.93 8.46
C GLU A 2 10.20 4.26 7.09
N PHE A 3 10.90 4.96 6.18
CA PHE A 3 11.20 4.46 4.84
C PHE A 3 12.56 4.96 4.30
N ASP A 4 13.15 4.19 3.38
CA ASP A 4 14.39 4.50 2.66
C ASP A 4 14.21 4.19 1.17
N PHE A 5 14.46 5.18 0.30
CA PHE A 5 14.29 5.05 -1.15
C PHE A 5 15.60 4.78 -1.86
N LYS A 6 15.54 3.97 -2.91
CA LYS A 6 16.69 3.65 -3.76
C LYS A 6 16.28 3.68 -5.22
N LYS A 7 17.22 4.09 -6.07
CA LYS A 7 17.05 4.04 -7.53
C LYS A 7 17.93 2.94 -8.09
N ASP A 8 17.32 2.00 -8.79
CA ASP A 8 18.04 0.98 -9.55
C ASP A 8 18.45 1.58 -10.89
N TYR A 9 19.75 1.86 -11.04
CA TYR A 9 20.32 2.43 -12.25
C TYR A 9 20.30 1.48 -13.46
N PHE A 10 20.09 0.17 -13.25
CA PHE A 10 20.03 -0.80 -14.34
C PHE A 10 18.61 -0.93 -14.92
N SER A 11 17.59 -0.92 -14.05
CA SER A 11 16.19 -1.02 -14.47
C SER A 11 15.49 0.34 -14.62
N ASP A 12 16.14 1.43 -14.18
CA ASP A 12 15.58 2.78 -14.03
C ASP A 12 14.31 2.83 -13.16
N LYS A 13 14.13 1.83 -12.29
CA LYS A 13 13.02 1.75 -11.34
C LYS A 13 13.43 2.27 -9.98
N ALA A 14 12.47 2.86 -9.27
CA ALA A 14 12.62 3.18 -7.87
C ALA A 14 12.19 1.99 -7.00
N THR A 15 12.85 1.84 -5.85
CA THR A 15 12.53 0.87 -4.80
C THR A 15 12.46 1.57 -3.44
N VAL A 16 11.68 1.00 -2.52
CA VAL A 16 11.47 1.52 -1.18
C VAL A 16 11.60 0.40 -0.16
N LYS A 17 12.36 0.66 0.91
CA LYS A 17 12.39 -0.20 2.09
C LYS A 17 11.63 0.46 3.21
N LEU A 18 10.69 -0.25 3.80
CA LEU A 18 9.86 0.23 4.92
C LEU A 18 10.24 -0.45 6.24
N SER A 19 9.89 0.20 7.34
CA SER A 19 9.94 -0.38 8.69
C SER A 19 9.06 -1.63 8.81
N MET A 20 9.44 -2.53 9.72
CA MET A 20 8.72 -3.79 9.98
C MET A 20 7.22 -3.59 10.20
N GLY A 21 6.40 -4.44 9.58
CA GLY A 21 4.94 -4.36 9.59
C GLY A 21 4.33 -3.50 8.48
N HIS A 22 5.14 -2.91 7.61
CA HIS A 22 4.69 -2.02 6.53
C HIS A 22 5.24 -2.41 5.15
N GLU A 23 5.93 -3.54 5.04
CA GLU A 23 6.61 -4.00 3.84
C GLU A 23 5.67 -4.13 2.64
N ALA A 24 4.41 -4.53 2.87
CA ALA A 24 3.40 -4.68 1.82
C ALA A 24 3.13 -3.38 1.06
N PHE A 25 3.15 -2.21 1.73
CA PHE A 25 3.03 -0.92 1.04
C PHE A 25 4.19 -0.68 0.08
N GLY A 26 5.40 -1.09 0.46
CA GLY A 26 6.59 -0.90 -0.35
C GLY A 26 6.54 -1.72 -1.61
N THR A 27 6.29 -3.03 -1.47
CA THR A 27 6.13 -3.93 -2.60
C THR A 27 5.07 -3.44 -3.59
N TRP A 28 3.92 -3.01 -3.08
CA TRP A 28 2.86 -2.46 -3.94
C TRP A 28 3.26 -1.15 -4.63
N LEU A 29 3.90 -0.23 -3.91
CA LEU A 29 4.33 1.06 -4.46
C LEU A 29 5.42 0.88 -5.54
N GLU A 30 6.31 -0.10 -5.36
CA GLU A 30 7.28 -0.49 -6.37
C GLU A 30 6.64 -1.05 -7.65
N GLN A 31 5.51 -1.74 -7.52
CA GLN A 31 4.78 -2.32 -8.65
C GLN A 31 3.98 -1.28 -9.43
N GLU A 32 3.17 -0.48 -8.74
CA GLU A 32 2.17 0.41 -9.35
C GLU A 32 2.64 1.88 -9.42
N GLY A 33 3.47 2.31 -8.46
CA GLY A 33 3.85 3.70 -8.21
C GLY A 33 4.99 4.24 -9.06
N GLN A 34 5.36 3.61 -10.19
CA GLN A 34 6.52 4.04 -11.00
C GLN A 34 6.24 5.25 -11.91
N LYS A 35 5.02 5.80 -11.91
CA LYS A 35 4.62 6.93 -12.76
C LYS A 35 4.10 8.09 -11.93
N LYS A 36 4.71 9.27 -12.06
CA LYS A 36 4.29 10.49 -11.34
C LYS A 36 2.78 10.76 -11.40
N GLY A 37 2.21 10.76 -12.60
CA GLY A 37 0.77 11.01 -12.77
C GLY A 37 -0.15 10.00 -12.08
N TRP A 38 0.32 8.76 -11.85
CA TRP A 38 -0.44 7.78 -11.08
C TRP A 38 -0.36 8.09 -9.58
N VAL A 39 0.82 8.46 -9.08
CA VAL A 39 1.05 8.83 -7.68
C VAL A 39 0.32 10.14 -7.33
N GLU A 40 0.36 11.14 -8.21
CA GLU A 40 -0.39 12.40 -8.08
C GLU A 40 -1.90 12.17 -7.98
N ALA A 41 -2.44 11.24 -8.78
CA ALA A 41 -3.85 10.89 -8.73
C ALA A 41 -4.22 10.23 -7.39
N LEU A 42 -3.34 9.39 -6.83
CA LEU A 42 -3.53 8.79 -5.52
C LEU A 42 -3.51 9.85 -4.40
N ILE A 43 -2.56 10.79 -4.44
CA ILE A 43 -2.49 11.90 -3.48
C ILE A 43 -3.80 12.69 -3.50
N THR A 44 -4.32 13.01 -4.69
CA THR A 44 -5.61 13.71 -4.83
C THR A 44 -6.75 12.97 -4.12
N VAL A 45 -6.80 11.64 -4.23
CA VAL A 45 -7.81 10.82 -3.53
C VAL A 45 -7.64 10.90 -2.02
N ILE A 46 -6.41 10.86 -1.51
CA ILE A 46 -6.13 11.00 -0.07
C ILE A 46 -6.57 12.37 0.43
N GLU A 47 -6.33 13.44 -0.33
CA GLU A 47 -6.80 14.80 0.00
C GLU A 47 -8.33 14.88 0.05
N GLN A 48 -9.04 14.21 -0.88
CA GLN A 48 -10.51 14.15 -0.86
C GLN A 48 -11.05 13.43 0.38
N LEU A 49 -10.36 12.38 0.85
CA LEU A 49 -10.70 11.69 2.11
C LEU A 49 -10.49 12.62 3.33
N GLN A 50 -9.36 13.35 3.38
CA GLN A 50 -9.07 14.30 4.45
C GLN A 50 -10.08 15.45 4.49
N GLN A 51 -10.52 15.94 3.33
CA GLN A 51 -11.55 16.97 3.18
C GLN A 51 -12.97 16.42 3.40
N ARG A 52 -13.11 15.10 3.59
CA ARG A 52 -14.39 14.38 3.75
C ARG A 52 -15.33 14.55 2.56
N GLU A 53 -14.78 14.76 1.36
CA GLU A 53 -15.54 14.74 0.11
C GLU A 53 -15.97 13.31 -0.25
N ILE A 54 -15.11 12.35 0.11
CA ILE A 54 -15.40 10.91 0.06
C ILE A 54 -15.08 10.30 1.43
N THR A 55 -15.72 9.18 1.74
CA THR A 55 -15.58 8.49 3.04
C THR A 55 -14.63 7.32 2.99
N GLU A 56 -14.58 6.63 1.86
CA GLU A 56 -13.78 5.45 1.64
C GLU A 56 -13.33 5.38 0.18
N TYR A 57 -12.19 4.74 -0.05
CA TYR A 57 -11.67 4.47 -1.37
C TYR A 57 -11.03 3.10 -1.42
N LYS A 58 -11.26 2.39 -2.53
CA LYS A 58 -10.66 1.08 -2.79
C LYS A 58 -9.98 1.11 -4.15
N LEU A 59 -8.73 0.67 -4.18
CA LEU A 59 -7.97 0.47 -5.40
C LEU A 59 -7.53 -0.98 -5.51
N ILE A 60 -8.00 -1.65 -6.57
CA ILE A 60 -7.62 -3.02 -6.89
C ILE A 60 -6.44 -2.95 -7.85
N GLY A 61 -5.24 -3.26 -7.35
CA GLY A 61 -4.02 -3.36 -8.14
C GLY A 61 -3.86 -4.75 -8.76
N SER A 62 -2.66 -5.08 -9.24
CA SER A 62 -2.37 -6.40 -9.80
C SER A 62 -2.35 -7.50 -8.72
N GLU A 63 -1.62 -7.29 -7.64
CA GLU A 63 -1.43 -8.29 -6.57
C GLU A 63 -2.03 -7.85 -5.23
N PHE A 64 -2.27 -6.55 -5.05
CA PHE A 64 -2.74 -5.99 -3.80
C PHE A 64 -4.00 -5.14 -3.99
N CYS A 65 -4.84 -5.12 -2.97
CA CYS A 65 -5.93 -4.18 -2.81
C CYS A 65 -5.54 -3.15 -1.74
N LEU A 66 -5.57 -1.87 -2.11
CA LEU A 66 -5.46 -0.75 -1.17
C LEU A 66 -6.87 -0.31 -0.73
N TYR A 67 -7.03 -0.11 0.56
CA TYR A 67 -8.22 0.44 1.20
C TYR A 67 -7.82 1.69 1.96
N LEU A 68 -8.57 2.77 1.76
CA LEU A 68 -8.35 4.04 2.44
C LEU A 68 -9.66 4.53 3.04
N ASN A 69 -9.60 5.09 4.24
CA ASN A 69 -10.64 5.92 4.80
C ASN A 69 -10.02 7.21 5.37
N ALA A 70 -10.79 8.02 6.07
CA ALA A 70 -10.31 9.30 6.61
C ALA A 70 -9.26 9.16 7.75
N GLU A 71 -9.09 7.97 8.32
CA GLU A 71 -8.24 7.72 9.49
C GLU A 71 -7.06 6.81 9.17
N GLU A 72 -7.27 5.78 8.34
CA GLU A 72 -6.29 4.72 8.09
C GLU A 72 -6.14 4.38 6.60
N ALA A 73 -4.99 3.78 6.30
CA ALA A 73 -4.68 3.13 5.04
C ALA A 73 -4.31 1.69 5.33
N SER A 74 -4.90 0.75 4.59
CA SER A 74 -4.55 -0.67 4.67
C SER A 74 -4.37 -1.28 3.29
N ILE A 75 -3.50 -2.27 3.22
CA ILE A 75 -3.20 -2.98 1.98
C ILE A 75 -3.18 -4.48 2.22
N ILE A 76 -3.79 -5.23 1.30
CA ILE A 76 -3.99 -6.67 1.43
C ILE A 76 -3.65 -7.33 0.10
N ASN A 77 -2.78 -8.34 0.12
CA ASN A 77 -2.47 -9.15 -1.04
C ASN A 77 -3.66 -10.07 -1.41
N HIS A 78 -3.95 -10.24 -2.70
CA HIS A 78 -5.02 -11.12 -3.18
C HIS A 78 -4.85 -12.58 -2.76
N SER A 79 -3.63 -13.04 -2.49
CA SER A 79 -3.37 -14.41 -2.03
C SER A 79 -4.07 -14.76 -0.72
N LEU A 80 -4.30 -13.78 0.17
CA LEU A 80 -5.10 -13.96 1.39
C LEU A 80 -6.58 -14.29 1.09
N HIS A 81 -7.12 -13.75 0.00
CA HIS A 81 -8.51 -14.04 -0.40
C HIS A 81 -8.66 -15.43 -1.05
N HIS A 82 -7.58 -16.06 -1.51
CA HIS A 82 -7.66 -17.39 -2.13
C HIS A 82 -7.76 -18.53 -1.10
N SER A 83 -7.47 -18.25 0.18
CA SER A 83 -7.60 -19.23 1.28
C SER A 83 -8.96 -19.24 1.98
N GLU A 84 -9.91 -18.36 1.63
CA GLU A 84 -11.23 -18.33 2.28
C GLU A 84 -12.28 -19.28 1.66
N SER A 85 -12.04 -19.79 0.44
CA SER A 85 -13.01 -20.67 -0.25
C SER A 85 -12.79 -22.18 -0.09
N ASP A 86 -11.78 -22.62 0.67
CA ASP A 86 -11.42 -24.06 0.81
C ASP A 86 -11.02 -24.47 2.24
N LEU A 87 -11.43 -23.75 3.30
CA LEU A 87 -11.06 -24.09 4.67
C LEU A 87 -12.25 -24.10 5.63
N GLU A 88 -13.15 -25.06 5.43
CA GLU A 88 -13.98 -25.63 6.51
C GLU A 88 -13.18 -26.62 7.40
N ASP A 89 -11.85 -26.48 7.60
CA ASP A 89 -11.14 -27.46 8.46
C ASP A 89 -9.73 -27.04 8.94
N ALA A 90 -9.50 -25.76 9.24
CA ALA A 90 -8.23 -25.34 9.86
C ALA A 90 -8.48 -24.42 11.07
N ASN A 91 -8.76 -25.07 12.19
CA ASN A 91 -8.54 -24.55 13.52
C ASN A 91 -7.11 -23.99 13.62
N ASP A 92 -7.00 -22.69 13.93
CA ASP A 92 -5.80 -22.04 14.46
C ASP A 92 -4.57 -22.09 13.53
N LEU A 93 -4.36 -21.05 12.71
CA LEU A 93 -3.06 -20.52 12.23
C LEU A 93 -3.31 -19.47 11.13
N SER A 94 -3.90 -18.33 11.50
CA SER A 94 -3.82 -17.12 10.67
C SER A 94 -2.37 -16.63 10.69
N PHE A 95 -1.54 -17.13 9.78
CA PHE A 95 -0.22 -16.59 9.54
C PHE A 95 -0.39 -15.17 8.98
N TYR A 96 -0.46 -14.18 9.87
CA TYR A 96 -0.29 -12.77 9.54
C TYR A 96 1.16 -12.56 9.12
N ASP A 97 1.50 -12.96 7.91
CA ASP A 97 2.78 -12.57 7.34
C ASP A 97 2.70 -11.07 7.02
N GLN A 98 3.59 -10.27 7.60
CA GLN A 98 3.62 -8.81 7.39
C GLN A 98 4.09 -8.46 5.96
N GLU A 99 4.53 -9.46 5.19
CA GLU A 99 4.86 -9.33 3.77
C GLU A 99 3.61 -9.34 2.85
N ILE A 100 2.43 -9.74 3.35
CA ILE A 100 1.19 -9.86 2.55
C ILE A 100 0.09 -8.87 2.95
N GLN A 101 0.23 -8.17 4.08
CA GLN A 101 -0.67 -7.08 4.47
C GLN A 101 0.04 -6.05 5.35
N ALA A 102 -0.44 -4.81 5.31
CA ALA A 102 0.02 -3.74 6.18
C ALA A 102 -1.09 -2.71 6.44
N GLU A 103 -0.95 -1.97 7.53
CA GLU A 103 -1.87 -0.90 7.92
C GLU A 103 -1.09 0.23 8.58
N CYS A 104 -1.54 1.47 8.39
CA CYS A 104 -1.02 2.65 9.06
C CYS A 104 -2.05 3.78 9.07
N GLY A 105 -1.76 4.86 9.78
CA GLY A 105 -2.59 6.08 9.71
C GLY A 105 -2.54 6.70 8.32
N LEU A 106 -3.64 7.33 7.90
CA LEU A 106 -3.73 7.99 6.58
C LEU A 106 -2.66 9.07 6.40
N GLU A 107 -2.31 9.80 7.47
CA GLU A 107 -1.27 10.85 7.45
C GLU A 107 0.13 10.26 7.20
N ASP A 108 0.46 9.13 7.85
CA ASP A 108 1.71 8.41 7.62
C ASP A 108 1.78 7.89 6.18
N PHE A 109 0.67 7.36 5.66
CA PHE A 109 0.58 6.89 4.28
C PHE A 109 0.75 8.03 3.28
N LEU A 110 0.08 9.17 3.51
CA LEU A 110 0.25 10.37 2.66
C LEU A 110 1.71 10.80 2.62
N ASN A 111 2.38 10.86 3.78
CA ASN A 111 3.77 11.25 3.85
C ASN A 111 4.69 10.31 3.05
N LEU A 112 4.43 8.99 3.09
CA LEU A 112 5.13 8.02 2.25
C LEU A 112 4.92 8.30 0.76
N VAL A 113 3.67 8.49 0.33
CA VAL A 113 3.31 8.68 -1.09
C VAL A 113 3.84 10.00 -1.65
N GLU A 114 3.79 11.09 -0.89
CA GLU A 114 4.37 12.38 -1.26
C GLU A 114 5.89 12.30 -1.39
N SER A 115 6.55 11.68 -0.41
CA SER A 115 8.01 11.51 -0.42
C SER A 115 8.45 10.61 -1.59
N TRP A 116 7.63 9.63 -1.94
CA TRP A 116 7.85 8.79 -3.12
C TRP A 116 7.72 9.58 -4.42
N LEU A 117 6.70 10.44 -4.56
CA LEU A 117 6.53 11.29 -5.74
C LEU A 117 7.71 12.24 -5.97
N ASP A 118 8.26 12.80 -4.90
CA ASP A 118 9.44 13.68 -4.97
C ASP A 118 10.70 12.91 -5.41
N PHE A 119 10.80 11.63 -5.00
CA PHE A 119 11.94 10.78 -5.29
C PHE A 119 12.01 10.29 -6.75
N ILE A 120 10.88 9.89 -7.33
CA ILE A 120 10.83 9.26 -8.67
C ILE A 120 10.98 10.25 -9.84
#